data_AF-A0A7R9AE82-F1
#
_entry.id   AF-A0A7R9AE82-F1
#
_cell.length_a   1.000
_cell.length_b   1.000
_cell.length_c   1.000
_cell.angle_alpha   90.00
_cell.angle_beta   90.00
_cell.angle_gamma   90.00
#
_symmetry.space_group_name_H-M   'P 1'
#
loop_
_entity.id
_entity.type
_entity.pdbx_description
1 polymer ?
#
loop_
_entity_poly.entity_id
_entity_poly.type
_entity_poly.pdbx_seq_one_letter_code
_entity_poly.pdbx_strand_id
1 'polypeptide(L)'
;MKVSMERKVSMKRKVSMERKVSMERKVSMKNKGNLVTAGVFVGSLLAAACGSVSVAAAIASPLITTYMIVGGLFFHLNALPRYLSWIQWISWFRYSNEGLLIVQWEGISNITCETEQRTNATSCLTTGSQVLQRYSFQEDEYPFDLILLFTLYVVFHASSYFALLRRTRIY
;
A
#
# COMPACT_ATOMS: atom_id res chain seq x y z
N MET A 1 15.20 -47.64 -21.80
CA MET A 1 14.67 -47.17 -20.50
C MET A 1 14.95 -45.69 -20.21
N LYS A 2 16.19 -45.20 -20.42
CA LYS A 2 16.63 -43.80 -20.18
C LYS A 2 15.80 -42.73 -20.91
N VAL A 3 15.51 -42.93 -22.21
CA VAL A 3 14.73 -42.00 -23.05
C VAL A 3 13.27 -41.84 -22.59
N SER A 4 12.68 -42.85 -21.94
CA SER A 4 11.31 -42.78 -21.42
C SER A 4 11.25 -41.96 -20.12
N MET A 5 12.27 -42.07 -19.27
CA MET A 5 12.38 -41.26 -18.05
C MET A 5 12.61 -39.79 -18.36
N GLU A 6 13.47 -39.47 -19.34
CA GLU A 6 13.73 -38.10 -19.82
C GLU A 6 12.43 -37.40 -20.27
N ARG A 7 11.59 -38.10 -21.04
CA ARG A 7 10.30 -37.57 -21.49
C ARG A 7 9.33 -37.34 -20.33
N LYS A 8 9.26 -38.27 -19.37
CA LYS A 8 8.44 -38.09 -18.16
C LYS A 8 8.90 -36.91 -17.33
N VAL A 9 10.21 -36.69 -17.20
CA VAL A 9 10.79 -35.56 -16.47
C VAL A 9 10.51 -34.24 -17.20
N SER A 10 10.69 -34.20 -18.52
CA SER A 10 10.39 -33.03 -19.36
C SER A 10 8.91 -32.64 -19.28
N MET A 11 8.01 -33.63 -19.36
CA MET A 11 6.57 -33.40 -19.25
C MET A 11 6.16 -32.91 -17.86
N LYS A 12 6.78 -33.43 -16.79
CA LYS A 12 6.53 -32.99 -15.41
C LYS A 12 6.98 -31.53 -15.20
N ARG A 13 8.11 -31.12 -15.79
CA ARG A 13 8.57 -29.72 -15.76
C ARG A 13 7.63 -28.80 -16.52
N LYS A 14 7.15 -29.22 -17.70
CA LYS A 14 6.21 -28.43 -18.53
C LYS A 14 4.88 -28.19 -17.78
N VAL A 15 4.33 -29.23 -17.17
CA VAL A 15 3.10 -29.14 -16.37
C VAL A 15 3.29 -28.31 -15.09
N SER A 16 4.48 -28.36 -14.47
CA SER A 16 4.81 -27.52 -13.30
C SER A 16 4.91 -26.04 -13.70
N MET A 17 5.51 -25.75 -14.85
CA MET A 17 5.66 -24.40 -15.39
C MET A 17 4.31 -23.80 -15.79
N GLU A 18 3.43 -24.56 -16.46
CA GLU A 18 2.08 -24.10 -16.80
C GLU A 18 1.21 -23.84 -15.57
N ARG A 19 1.35 -24.64 -14.51
CA ARG A 19 0.66 -24.39 -13.23
C ARG A 19 1.16 -23.12 -12.55
N LYS A 20 2.47 -22.82 -12.59
CA LYS A 20 3.02 -21.55 -12.10
C LYS A 20 2.48 -20.37 -12.89
N VAL A 21 2.51 -20.42 -14.22
CA VAL A 21 1.99 -19.36 -15.09
C VAL A 21 0.48 -19.15 -14.89
N SER A 22 -0.30 -20.22 -14.70
CA SER A 22 -1.74 -20.12 -14.39
C SER A 22 -1.99 -19.47 -13.02
N MET A 23 -1.19 -19.79 -12.00
CA MET A 23 -1.27 -19.14 -10.69
C MET A 23 -0.87 -17.67 -10.76
N GLU A 24 0.21 -17.32 -11.44
CA GLU A 24 0.64 -15.92 -11.59
C GLU A 24 -0.38 -15.08 -12.34
N ARG A 25 -1.04 -15.62 -13.38
CA ARG A 25 -2.16 -14.94 -14.04
C ARG A 25 -3.36 -14.75 -13.12
N LYS A 26 -3.68 -15.72 -12.25
CA LYS A 26 -4.76 -15.60 -11.27
C LYS A 26 -4.44 -14.57 -10.18
N VAL A 27 -3.19 -14.51 -9.72
CA VAL A 27 -2.70 -13.50 -8.77
C VAL A 27 -2.71 -12.10 -9.41
N SER A 28 -2.25 -11.97 -10.66
CA SER A 28 -2.31 -10.72 -11.42
C SER A 28 -3.73 -10.23 -11.66
N MET A 29 -4.68 -11.11 -12.00
CA MET A 29 -6.11 -10.75 -12.12
C MET A 29 -6.74 -10.37 -10.77
N LYS A 30 -6.39 -11.06 -9.68
CA LYS A 30 -6.92 -10.76 -8.34
C LYS A 30 -6.38 -9.44 -7.78
N ASN A 31 -5.11 -9.13 -8.04
CA ASN A 31 -4.51 -7.83 -7.70
C ASN A 31 -5.07 -6.69 -8.56
N LYS A 32 -5.36 -6.92 -9.84
CA LYS A 32 -6.07 -5.94 -10.69
C LYS A 32 -7.49 -5.66 -10.18
N GLY A 33 -8.21 -6.68 -9.70
CA GLY A 33 -9.52 -6.49 -9.07
C GLY A 33 -9.48 -5.61 -7.81
N ASN A 34 -8.52 -5.87 -6.92
CA ASN A 34 -8.39 -5.15 -5.65
C ASN A 34 -7.90 -3.69 -5.82
N LEU A 35 -7.06 -3.41 -6.83
CA LEU A 35 -6.58 -2.06 -7.11
C LEU A 35 -7.66 -1.19 -7.79
N VAL A 36 -8.50 -1.81 -8.63
CA VAL A 36 -9.63 -1.12 -9.30
C VAL A 36 -10.72 -0.74 -8.30
N THR A 37 -10.96 -1.54 -7.26
CA THR A 37 -12.01 -1.27 -6.26
C THR A 37 -11.76 -0.04 -5.39
N ALA A 38 -10.50 0.30 -5.08
CA ALA A 38 -10.17 1.46 -4.26
C ALA A 38 -10.40 2.80 -5.01
N GLY A 39 -10.09 2.84 -6.31
CA GLY A 39 -10.32 4.02 -7.15
C GLY A 39 -11.82 4.26 -7.43
N VAL A 40 -12.58 3.19 -7.61
CA VAL A 40 -14.05 3.24 -7.78
C VAL A 40 -14.74 3.81 -6.54
N PHE A 41 -14.23 3.51 -5.34
CA PHE A 41 -14.80 3.95 -4.08
C PHE A 41 -14.72 5.48 -3.87
N VAL A 42 -13.54 6.07 -4.06
CA VAL A 42 -13.33 7.52 -3.96
C VAL A 42 -14.14 8.26 -5.04
N GLY A 43 -14.16 7.72 -6.27
CA GLY A 43 -14.97 8.26 -7.37
C GLY A 43 -16.48 8.24 -7.08
N SER A 44 -16.98 7.18 -6.45
CA SER A 44 -18.41 7.03 -6.13
C SER A 44 -18.86 7.95 -4.99
N LEU A 45 -18.02 8.12 -3.95
CA LEU A 45 -18.26 9.06 -2.84
C LEU A 45 -18.36 10.50 -3.31
N LEU A 46 -17.40 10.93 -4.11
CA LEU A 46 -17.37 12.30 -4.59
C LEU A 46 -18.42 12.56 -5.69
N ALA A 47 -18.77 11.56 -6.52
CA ALA A 47 -19.91 11.65 -7.43
C ALA A 47 -21.23 11.81 -6.67
N ALA A 48 -21.37 11.14 -5.51
CA ALA A 48 -22.52 11.28 -4.61
C ALA A 48 -22.58 12.64 -3.89
N ALA A 49 -21.43 13.26 -3.60
CA ALA A 49 -21.37 14.52 -2.87
C ALA A 49 -21.48 15.78 -3.76
N CYS A 50 -20.85 15.77 -4.94
CA CYS A 50 -20.63 17.01 -5.71
C CYS A 50 -21.55 17.21 -6.92
N GLY A 51 -22.47 16.29 -7.22
CA GLY A 51 -23.38 16.41 -8.38
C GLY A 51 -22.70 16.19 -9.74
N SER A 52 -21.37 16.33 -9.86
CA SER A 52 -20.58 16.04 -11.06
C SER A 52 -19.26 15.33 -10.73
N VAL A 53 -18.87 14.39 -11.59
CA VAL A 53 -17.64 13.57 -11.47
C VAL A 53 -16.36 14.40 -11.69
N SER A 54 -16.47 15.53 -12.37
CA SER A 54 -15.35 16.45 -12.62
C SER A 54 -14.95 17.25 -11.38
N VAL A 55 -15.94 17.79 -10.64
CA VAL A 55 -15.69 18.52 -9.38
C VAL A 55 -15.15 17.55 -8.32
N ALA A 56 -15.70 16.35 -8.29
CA ALA A 56 -15.22 15.23 -7.51
C ALA A 56 -13.72 14.93 -7.72
N ALA A 57 -13.31 14.75 -8.97
CA ALA A 57 -11.91 14.46 -9.30
C ALA A 57 -10.97 15.65 -8.98
N ALA A 58 -11.46 16.88 -9.14
CA ALA A 58 -10.71 18.09 -8.85
C ALA A 58 -10.38 18.23 -7.35
N ILE A 59 -11.29 17.84 -6.46
CA ILE A 59 -11.09 17.87 -5.01
C ILE A 59 -10.28 16.66 -4.52
N ALA A 60 -10.44 15.49 -5.16
CA ALA A 60 -9.72 14.28 -4.79
C ALA A 60 -8.19 14.42 -4.90
N SER A 61 -7.71 15.06 -5.98
CA SER A 61 -6.29 15.20 -6.28
C SER A 61 -5.47 15.90 -5.17
N PRO A 62 -5.85 17.11 -4.70
CA PRO A 62 -5.14 17.77 -3.60
C PRO A 62 -5.32 17.01 -2.28
N LEU A 63 -6.50 16.43 -2.02
CA LEU A 63 -6.72 15.65 -0.80
C LEU A 63 -5.80 14.44 -0.70
N ILE A 64 -5.68 13.65 -1.76
CA ILE A 64 -4.79 12.48 -1.81
C ILE A 64 -3.34 12.92 -1.53
N THR A 65 -2.89 14.01 -2.17
CA THR A 65 -1.55 14.56 -1.94
C THR A 65 -1.33 14.95 -0.47
N THR A 66 -2.30 15.61 0.16
CA THR A 66 -2.22 15.95 1.59
C THR A 66 -2.14 14.69 2.48
N TYR A 67 -2.95 13.66 2.20
CA TYR A 67 -2.89 12.40 2.93
C TYR A 67 -1.55 11.67 2.75
N MET A 68 -0.92 11.76 1.58
CA MET A 68 0.41 11.17 1.32
C MET A 68 1.51 11.85 2.13
N ILE A 69 1.47 13.18 2.21
CA ILE A 69 2.45 13.96 2.99
C ILE A 69 2.34 13.60 4.47
N VAL A 70 1.12 13.61 5.02
CA VAL A 70 0.88 13.27 6.43
C VAL A 70 1.06 11.76 6.70
N GLY A 71 0.99 10.93 5.66
CA GLY A 71 1.26 9.49 5.72
C GLY A 71 2.74 9.11 5.82
N GLY A 72 3.66 10.06 5.82
CA GLY A 72 5.08 9.80 6.04
C GLY A 72 5.86 9.34 4.80
N LEU A 73 5.30 9.51 3.59
CA LEU A 73 5.99 9.16 2.34
C LEU A 73 7.10 10.16 1.98
N PHE A 74 6.87 11.45 2.24
CA PHE A 74 7.78 12.53 1.86
C PHE A 74 8.55 13.14 3.04
N PHE A 75 7.99 13.09 4.24
CA PHE A 75 8.58 13.66 5.46
C PHE A 75 8.53 12.65 6.60
N HIS A 76 9.52 12.72 7.50
CA HIS A 76 9.49 11.92 8.72
C HIS A 76 8.32 12.35 9.62
N LEU A 77 7.56 11.38 10.11
CA LEU A 77 6.40 11.62 10.98
C LEU A 77 6.78 12.40 12.26
N ASN A 78 8.01 12.22 12.75
CA ASN A 78 8.55 12.95 13.91
C ASN A 78 8.82 14.44 13.65
N ALA A 79 8.84 14.89 12.39
CA ALA A 79 9.02 16.29 12.03
C ALA A 79 7.69 17.08 12.09
N LEU A 80 6.56 16.41 12.27
CA LEU A 80 5.25 17.07 12.35
C LEU A 80 5.11 17.82 13.69
N PRO A 81 4.57 19.06 13.67
CA PRO A 81 4.22 19.76 14.90
C PRO A 81 3.23 18.95 15.74
N ARG A 82 3.36 18.98 17.08
CA ARG A 82 2.52 18.19 18.00
C ARG A 82 1.02 18.36 17.76
N TYR A 83 0.58 19.55 17.36
CA TYR A 83 -0.83 19.84 17.07
C TYR A 83 -1.35 19.22 15.77
N LEU A 84 -0.50 18.75 14.86
CA LEU A 84 -0.90 18.02 13.64
C LEU A 84 -0.64 16.51 13.73
N SER A 85 0.11 16.05 14.73
CA SER A 85 0.49 14.64 14.85
C SER A 85 -0.72 13.71 14.97
N TRP A 86 -1.84 14.14 15.55
CA TRP A 86 -3.06 13.32 15.63
C TRP A 86 -3.63 12.95 14.24
N ILE A 87 -3.46 13.80 13.22
CA ILE A 87 -3.95 13.54 11.85
C ILE A 87 -3.24 12.32 11.24
N GLN A 88 -2.00 12.06 11.64
CA GLN A 88 -1.23 10.90 11.17
C GLN A 88 -1.92 9.57 11.54
N TRP A 89 -2.73 9.54 12.61
CA TRP A 89 -3.45 8.35 13.08
C TRP A 89 -4.78 8.12 12.34
N ILE A 90 -5.28 9.13 11.61
CA ILE A 90 -6.50 9.01 10.80
C ILE A 90 -6.13 8.68 9.34
N SER A 91 -4.88 8.94 8.95
CA SER A 91 -4.40 8.67 7.60
C SER A 91 -4.18 7.18 7.37
N TRP A 92 -5.07 6.55 6.60
CA TRP A 92 -4.87 5.21 6.03
C TRP A 92 -3.53 5.04 5.28
N PHE A 93 -2.97 6.14 4.78
CA PHE A 93 -1.71 6.15 4.03
C PHE A 93 -0.52 5.87 4.94
N ARG A 94 -0.56 6.28 6.21
CA ARG A 94 0.49 5.98 7.20
C ARG A 94 0.63 4.47 7.37
N TYR A 95 -0.48 3.81 7.71
CA TYR A 95 -0.52 2.35 7.95
C TYR A 95 -0.12 1.55 6.71
N SER A 96 -0.54 2.02 5.53
CA SER A 96 -0.14 1.40 4.27
C SER A 96 1.36 1.55 3.98
N ASN A 97 1.94 2.72 4.27
CA ASN A 97 3.36 2.99 4.05
C ASN A 97 4.24 2.18 5.02
N GLU A 98 3.82 2.07 6.27
CA GLU A 98 4.46 1.22 7.29
C GLU A 98 4.49 -0.25 6.85
N GLY A 99 3.34 -0.82 6.47
CA GLY A 99 3.29 -2.19 5.98
C GLY A 99 4.07 -2.43 4.70
N LEU A 100 4.05 -1.48 3.76
CA LEU A 100 4.85 -1.57 2.53
C LEU A 100 6.35 -1.60 2.85
N LEU A 101 6.81 -0.74 3.76
CA LEU A 101 8.22 -0.67 4.12
C LEU A 101 8.68 -1.92 4.87
N ILE A 102 7.86 -2.46 5.78
CA ILE A 102 8.16 -3.74 6.43
C ILE A 102 8.33 -4.83 5.38
N VAL A 103 7.33 -5.04 4.50
CA VAL A 103 7.40 -6.08 3.46
C VAL A 103 8.58 -5.87 2.50
N GLN A 104 8.95 -4.62 2.21
CA GLN A 104 10.02 -4.30 1.28
C GLN A 104 11.42 -4.52 1.88
N TRP A 105 11.59 -4.23 3.16
CA TRP A 105 12.90 -4.22 3.84
C TRP A 105 13.12 -5.40 4.78
N GLU A 106 12.08 -6.20 5.06
CA GLU A 106 12.18 -7.46 5.78
C GLU A 106 13.13 -8.42 5.05
N GLY A 107 14.10 -8.95 5.80
CA GLY A 107 15.08 -9.90 5.27
C GLY A 107 16.21 -9.30 4.42
N ILE A 108 16.28 -7.97 4.25
CA ILE A 108 17.40 -7.32 3.55
C ILE A 108 18.56 -7.07 4.53
N SER A 109 19.59 -7.92 4.47
CA SER A 109 20.74 -7.88 5.38
C SER A 109 21.95 -7.11 4.87
N ASN A 110 22.00 -6.73 3.59
CA ASN A 110 23.13 -5.98 3.04
C ASN A 110 22.67 -5.03 1.92
N ILE A 111 22.98 -3.75 2.09
CA ILE A 111 22.81 -2.69 1.09
C ILE A 111 24.21 -2.16 0.79
N THR A 112 24.67 -2.37 -0.44
CA THR A 112 26.00 -1.93 -0.87
C THR A 112 26.01 -0.41 -1.06
N CYS A 113 26.80 0.28 -0.24
CA CYS A 113 27.06 1.72 -0.37
C CYS A 113 28.21 1.96 -1.37
N GLU A 114 28.04 2.92 -2.28
CA GLU A 114 29.15 3.36 -3.12
C GLU A 114 30.15 4.19 -2.29
N THR A 115 31.44 3.91 -2.48
CA THR A 115 32.54 4.39 -1.62
C THR A 115 32.66 5.92 -1.55
N GLU A 116 32.14 6.64 -2.55
CA GLU A 116 32.12 8.12 -2.62
C GLU A 116 31.25 8.77 -1.52
N GLN A 117 30.30 8.03 -0.93
CA GLN A 117 29.42 8.53 0.13
C GLN A 117 29.97 8.32 1.55
N ARG A 118 31.17 7.77 1.69
CA ARG A 118 31.78 7.46 2.99
C ARG A 118 32.41 8.68 3.67
N THR A 119 32.68 9.75 2.92
CA THR A 119 33.42 10.95 3.39
C THR A 119 32.53 12.12 3.78
N ASN A 120 31.28 12.15 3.32
CA ASN A 120 30.27 13.13 3.74
C ASN A 120 29.23 12.42 4.59
N ALA A 121 29.08 12.86 5.84
CA ALA A 121 28.28 12.25 6.90
C ALA A 121 26.75 12.28 6.66
N THR A 122 26.28 11.70 5.56
CA THR A 122 24.92 11.21 5.40
C THR A 122 24.96 9.71 5.56
N SER A 123 24.58 9.24 6.76
CA SER A 123 24.60 7.83 7.18
C SER A 123 24.09 6.89 6.08
N CYS A 124 25.01 6.22 5.40
CA CYS A 124 24.61 5.20 4.44
C CYS A 124 23.94 4.04 5.20
N LEU A 125 22.71 3.71 4.80
CA LEU A 125 21.94 2.63 5.40
C LEU A 125 22.44 1.32 4.81
N THR A 126 22.96 0.45 5.66
CA THR A 126 23.65 -0.80 5.25
C THR A 126 22.75 -2.02 5.36
N THR A 127 21.59 -1.88 6.01
CA THR A 127 20.64 -2.96 6.31
C THR A 127 19.21 -2.44 6.22
N GLY A 128 18.26 -3.31 5.89
CA GLY A 128 16.83 -2.97 5.86
C GLY A 128 16.30 -2.54 7.23
N SER A 129 16.81 -3.12 8.31
CA SER A 129 16.44 -2.72 9.68
C SER A 129 16.85 -1.28 10.03
N GLN A 130 18.00 -0.81 9.52
CA GLN A 130 18.39 0.60 9.66
C GLN A 130 17.45 1.53 8.88
N VAL A 131 16.94 1.08 7.73
CA VAL A 131 15.93 1.82 6.96
C VAL A 131 14.63 1.93 7.78
N LEU A 132 14.14 0.82 8.33
CA LEU A 132 12.92 0.80 9.15
C LEU A 132 13.06 1.70 10.40
N GLN A 133 14.19 1.64 11.10
CA GLN A 133 14.47 2.53 12.24
C GLN A 133 14.49 4.01 11.83
N ARG A 134 15.04 4.34 10.66
CA ARG A 134 15.11 5.73 10.18
C ARG A 134 13.72 6.34 9.94
N TYR A 135 12.74 5.49 9.59
CA TYR A 135 11.34 5.88 9.45
C TYR A 135 10.52 5.72 10.74
N SER A 136 11.12 5.23 11.83
CA SER A 136 10.47 5.00 13.14
C SER A 136 9.32 3.99 13.11
N PHE A 137 9.41 3.00 12.23
CA PHE A 137 8.45 1.89 12.20
C PHE A 137 8.96 0.74 13.06
N GLN A 138 8.10 0.21 13.92
CA GLN A 138 8.41 -0.92 14.80
C GLN A 138 7.58 -2.13 14.35
N GLU A 139 8.24 -3.27 14.16
CA GLU A 139 7.60 -4.49 13.66
C GLU A 139 6.49 -5.00 14.61
N ASP A 140 6.56 -4.68 15.91
CA ASP A 140 5.62 -5.16 16.93
C ASP A 140 4.21 -4.55 16.81
N GLU A 141 4.06 -3.39 16.17
CA GLU A 141 2.78 -2.68 16.01
C GLU A 141 2.05 -3.00 14.70
N TYR A 142 2.68 -3.76 13.80
CA TYR A 142 2.13 -4.13 12.49
C TYR A 142 0.71 -4.74 12.52
N PRO A 143 0.35 -5.69 13.42
CA PRO A 143 -1.01 -6.23 13.45
C PRO A 143 -2.05 -5.21 13.93
N PHE A 144 -1.67 -4.26 14.78
CA PHE A 144 -2.54 -3.18 15.23
C PHE A 144 -2.85 -2.22 14.07
N ASP A 145 -1.84 -1.89 13.27
CA ASP A 145 -2.00 -1.04 12.08
C ASP A 145 -2.93 -1.68 11.04
N LEU A 146 -2.86 -3.00 10.85
CA LEU A 146 -3.77 -3.74 9.97
C LEU A 146 -5.22 -3.69 10.45
N ILE A 147 -5.47 -3.84 11.75
CA ILE A 147 -6.81 -3.75 12.33
C ILE A 147 -7.37 -2.34 12.16
N LEU A 148 -6.56 -1.31 12.40
CA LEU A 148 -6.99 0.06 12.27
C LEU A 148 -7.29 0.42 10.81
N LEU A 149 -6.46 -0.05 9.87
CA LEU A 149 -6.69 0.11 8.44
C LEU A 149 -8.00 -0.55 7.99
N PHE A 150 -8.27 -1.76 8.46
CA PHE A 150 -9.53 -2.45 8.20
C PHE A 150 -10.74 -1.69 8.78
N THR A 151 -10.59 -1.16 9.99
CA THR A 151 -11.64 -0.35 10.64
C THR A 151 -11.94 0.92 9.85
N LEU A 152 -10.90 1.66 9.43
CA LEU A 152 -11.04 2.84 8.59
C LEU A 152 -11.72 2.51 7.26
N TYR A 153 -11.35 1.40 6.62
CA TYR A 153 -12.00 0.92 5.40
C TYR A 153 -13.51 0.75 5.59
N VAL A 154 -13.94 0.05 6.65
CA VAL A 154 -15.36 -0.17 6.94
C VAL A 154 -16.09 1.16 7.20
N VAL A 155 -15.49 2.07 7.96
CA VAL A 155 -16.08 3.38 8.29
C VAL A 155 -16.26 4.25 7.04
N PHE A 156 -15.23 4.34 6.20
CA PHE A 156 -15.33 5.08 4.95
C PHE A 156 -16.40 4.46 4.04
N HIS A 157 -16.44 3.13 3.91
CA HIS A 157 -17.45 2.45 3.11
C HIS A 157 -18.88 2.64 3.63
N ALA A 158 -19.08 2.56 4.93
CA ALA A 158 -20.37 2.82 5.56
C ALA A 158 -20.81 4.27 5.31
N SER A 159 -19.92 5.25 5.52
CA SER A 159 -20.26 6.67 5.32
C SER A 159 -20.61 6.99 3.85
N SER A 160 -19.92 6.39 2.89
CA SER A 160 -20.28 6.44 1.46
C SER A 160 -21.68 5.90 1.19
N TYR A 161 -21.96 4.69 1.69
CA TYR A 161 -23.25 4.05 1.53
C TYR A 161 -24.38 4.90 2.13
N PHE A 162 -24.19 5.45 3.34
CA PHE A 162 -25.15 6.35 3.96
C PHE A 162 -25.33 7.67 3.19
N ALA A 163 -24.26 8.25 2.65
CA ALA A 163 -24.33 9.48 1.85
C ALA A 163 -25.13 9.24 0.55
N LEU A 164 -24.89 8.11 -0.12
CA LEU A 164 -25.64 7.68 -1.30
C LEU A 164 -27.12 7.46 -0.96
N LEU A 165 -27.43 6.73 0.11
CA LEU A 165 -28.80 6.48 0.57
C LEU A 165 -29.55 7.76 0.90
N ARG A 166 -28.90 8.74 1.53
CA ARG A 166 -29.51 10.04 1.81
C ARG A 166 -29.85 10.77 0.51
N ARG A 167 -28.98 10.72 -0.49
CA ARG A 167 -29.21 11.39 -1.78
C ARG A 167 -30.32 10.71 -2.60
N THR A 168 -30.40 9.39 -2.61
CA THR A 168 -31.50 8.66 -3.29
C THR A 168 -32.83 8.75 -2.56
N ARG A 169 -32.87 9.08 -1.27
CA ARG A 169 -34.12 9.29 -0.52
C ARG A 169 -34.68 10.72 -0.65
N ILE A 170 -33.84 11.68 -1.04
CA ILE A 170 -34.23 13.09 -1.22
C ILE A 170 -34.80 13.35 -2.63
N TYR A 171 -34.57 12.45 -3.59
CA TYR A 171 -35.20 12.40 -4.91
C TYR A 171 -36.36 11.40 -4.92
#